data_AF-A0A922P5B5-F1
#
_entry.id   AF-A0A922P5B5-F1
#
_cell.length_a   1.000
_cell.length_b   1.000
_cell.length_c   1.000
_cell.angle_alpha   90.00
_cell.angle_beta   90.00
_cell.angle_gamma   90.00
#
_symmetry.space_group_name_H-M   'P 1'
#
loop_
_entity.id
_entity.type
_entity.pdbx_description
1 polymer ?
#
loop_
_entity_poly.entity_id
_entity_poly.type
_entity_poly.pdbx_seq_one_letter_code
_entity_poly.pdbx_strand_id
1 'polypeptide(L)' 'MQASAYFHADTYLHAINKLEAIVRAFDPAAPDMVRSDIIQALGDELGVWPVTAFSGEDEAPAAITY' A
#
# COMPACT_ATOMS: atom_id res chain seq x y z
N MET A 1 -12.23 -8.07 -15.99
CA MET A 1 -11.06 -7.20 -16.24
C MET A 1 -11.11 -6.10 -15.18
N GLN A 2 -10.10 -6.03 -14.30
CA GLN A 2 -9.99 -4.93 -13.33
C GLN A 2 -9.71 -3.63 -14.09
N ALA A 3 -10.38 -2.53 -13.73
CA ALA A 3 -10.11 -1.22 -14.33
C ALA A 3 -8.74 -0.71 -13.83
N SER A 4 -7.97 -0.07 -14.71
CA SER A 4 -6.70 0.54 -14.31
C SER A 4 -6.95 1.69 -13.33
N ALA A 5 -6.29 1.65 -12.17
CA ALA A 5 -6.25 2.78 -11.25
C ALA A 5 -5.14 3.75 -11.66
N TYR A 6 -5.47 5.03 -11.78
CA TYR A 6 -4.51 6.09 -12.09
C TYR A 6 -4.35 7.00 -10.88
N PHE A 7 -3.09 7.30 -10.52
CA PHE A 7 -2.72 8.17 -9.41
C PHE A 7 -2.03 9.44 -9.92
N HIS A 8 -2.02 10.50 -9.11
CA HIS A 8 -1.21 11.67 -9.39
C HIS A 8 0.28 11.29 -9.51
N ALA A 9 0.96 11.86 -10.51
CA ALA A 9 2.34 11.49 -10.84
C ALA A 9 3.29 11.63 -9.64
N ASP A 10 3.15 12.71 -8.86
CA ASP A 10 3.98 12.95 -7.68
C ASP A 10 3.79 11.87 -6.63
N THR A 11 2.54 11.51 -6.31
CA THR A 11 2.21 10.43 -5.38
C THR A 11 2.75 9.09 -5.87
N TYR A 12 2.55 8.79 -7.16
CA TYR A 12 3.03 7.55 -7.75
C TYR A 12 4.55 7.44 -7.68
N LEU A 13 5.27 8.49 -8.09
CA LEU A 13 6.74 8.50 -8.06
C LEU A 13 7.28 8.54 -6.62
N HIS A 14 6.56 9.14 -5.67
CA HIS A 14 6.93 9.08 -4.26
C HIS A 14 6.84 7.65 -3.70
N ALA A 15 5.77 6.92 -4.06
CA ALA A 15 5.64 5.50 -3.74
C ALA A 15 6.80 4.67 -4.30
N ILE A 16 7.18 4.90 -5.57
CA ILE A 16 8.34 4.24 -6.18
C ILE A 16 9.62 4.52 -5.40
N ASN A 17 9.88 5.77 -5.02
CA ASN A 17 11.08 6.13 -4.25
C ASN A 17 11.14 5.40 -2.90
N LYS A 18 10.00 5.22 -2.21
CA LYS A 18 9.94 4.43 -0.97
C LYS A 18 10.24 2.96 -1.22
N LEU A 19 9.68 2.36 -2.27
CA LEU A 19 9.97 0.98 -2.64
C LEU A 19 11.46 0.78 -2.95
N GLU A 20 12.07 1.71 -3.69
CA GLU A 20 13.51 1.66 -3.96
C GLU A 20 14.35 1.78 -2.68
N ALA A 21 13.93 2.60 -1.72
CA ALA A 21 14.61 2.72 -0.42
C ALA A 21 14.57 1.42 0.37
N ILE A 22 13.43 0.72 0.40
CA ILE A 22 13.27 -0.59 1.05
C ILE A 22 14.23 -1.62 0.41
N VAL A 23 14.28 -1.67 -0.92
CA VAL A 23 15.16 -2.60 -1.64
C VAL A 23 16.64 -2.30 -1.37
N ARG A 24 17.03 -1.01 -1.24
CA ARG A 24 18.41 -0.63 -0.89
C ARG A 24 18.78 -0.97 0.55
N ALA A 25 17.82 -0.95 1.46
CA ALA A 25 18.00 -1.30 2.86
C ALA A 25 17.87 -2.82 3.13
N PHE A 26 17.53 -3.61 2.11
CA PHE A 26 17.31 -5.04 2.24
C PHE A 26 18.55 -5.78 2.75
N ASP A 27 18.41 -6.42 3.90
CA ASP A 27 19.37 -7.40 4.41
C ASP A 27 18.91 -8.82 4.03
N PRO A 28 19.65 -9.54 3.16
CA PRO A 28 19.30 -10.90 2.79
C PRO A 28 19.33 -11.90 3.96
N ALA A 29 19.93 -11.54 5.11
CA ALA A 29 19.89 -12.35 6.32
C ALA A 29 18.58 -12.21 7.13
N ALA A 30 17.74 -11.21 6.82
CA ALA A 30 16.47 -10.95 7.51
C ALA A 30 15.33 -10.59 6.53
N PRO A 31 14.90 -11.52 5.66
CA PRO A 31 13.95 -11.24 4.60
C PRO A 31 12.50 -11.01 5.06
N ASP A 32 12.19 -11.36 6.30
CA ASP A 32 10.81 -11.44 6.81
C ASP A 32 10.13 -10.06 6.92
N MET A 33 10.92 -8.97 6.95
CA MET A 33 10.41 -7.60 7.10
C MET A 33 10.06 -6.93 5.77
N VAL A 34 10.70 -7.33 4.66
CA VAL A 34 10.60 -6.63 3.37
C VAL A 34 9.16 -6.60 2.83
N ARG A 35 8.46 -7.72 2.93
CA ARG A 35 7.09 -7.82 2.43
C ARG A 35 6.16 -6.89 3.21
N SER A 36 6.33 -6.82 4.52
CA SER A 36 5.57 -5.94 5.41
C SER A 36 5.87 -4.47 5.09
N ASP A 37 7.15 -4.12 4.90
CA ASP A 37 7.57 -2.76 4.55
C ASP A 37 6.99 -2.30 3.20
N ILE A 38 6.97 -3.20 2.20
CA ILE A 38 6.35 -2.93 0.90
C ILE A 38 4.84 -2.69 1.04
N ILE A 39 4.13 -3.55 1.78
CA ILE A 39 2.69 -3.40 2.01
C ILE A 39 2.40 -2.06 2.69
N GLN A 40 3.17 -1.71 3.73
CA GLN A 40 3.03 -0.44 4.44
C GLN A 40 3.25 0.75 3.50
N ALA A 41 4.31 0.74 2.69
CA ALA A 41 4.60 1.83 1.76
C ALA A 41 3.49 2.02 0.71
N LEU A 42 2.91 0.93 0.18
CA LEU A 42 1.79 1.03 -0.76
C LEU A 42 0.51 1.53 -0.09
N GLY A 43 0.26 1.11 1.15
CA GLY A 43 -0.87 1.57 1.95
C GLY A 43 -0.81 3.06 2.27
N ASP A 44 0.36 3.53 2.72
CA ASP A 44 0.57 4.94 3.09
C ASP A 44 0.53 5.88 1.88
N GLU A 45 1.09 5.46 0.74
CA GLU A 45 1.26 6.33 -0.42
C GLU A 45 0.08 6.28 -1.39
N LEU A 46 -0.45 5.09 -1.65
CA LEU A 46 -1.49 4.88 -2.66
C LEU A 46 -2.84 4.54 -2.03
N GLY A 47 -2.92 4.37 -0.72
CA GLY A 47 -4.14 3.90 -0.06
C GLY A 47 -4.50 2.45 -0.41
N VAL A 48 -3.52 1.67 -0.91
CA VAL A 48 -3.75 0.30 -1.39
C VAL A 48 -3.26 -0.70 -0.36
N TRP A 49 -4.19 -1.53 0.12
CA TRP A 49 -3.91 -2.59 1.07
C TRP A 49 -4.30 -3.95 0.51
N PRO A 50 -3.57 -5.04 0.82
CA PRO A 50 -3.99 -6.37 0.44
C PRO A 50 -5.26 -6.74 1.22
N VAL A 51 -6.15 -7.52 0.61
CA VAL A 51 -7.40 -7.95 1.25
C VAL A 51 -7.16 -8.73 2.55
N THR A 52 -5.98 -9.34 2.71
CA THR A 52 -5.57 -10.05 3.93
C THR A 52 -5.33 -9.12 5.11
N ALA A 53 -5.13 -7.82 4.88
CA ALA A 53 -5.01 -6.82 5.93
C ALA A 53 -6.38 -6.32 6.42
N PHE A 54 -7.46 -6.63 5.70
CA PHE A 54 -8.82 -6.24 6.09
C PHE A 54 -9.34 -7.13 7.22
N SER A 55 -9.63 -6.54 8.38
CA SER A 55 -10.17 -7.25 9.56
C SER A 55 -11.70 -7.35 9.58
N GLY A 56 -12.40 -6.71 8.63
CA GLY A 56 -13.86 -6.68 8.58
C GLY A 56 -14.50 -5.50 9.35
N GLU A 57 -13.71 -4.67 10.03
CA GLU A 57 -14.21 -3.57 10.88
C GLU A 57 -14.09 -2.17 10.26
N ASP A 58 -13.40 -2.01 9.12
CA ASP A 58 -13.18 -0.72 8.46
C ASP A 58 -14.39 -0.19 7.66
N GLU A 59 -15.51 -0.91 7.64
CA GLU A 59 -16.74 -0.45 6.98
C GLU A 59 -17.50 0.47 7.94
N ALA A 60 -17.17 1.77 7.93
CA ALA A 60 -18.08 2.78 8.44
C ALA A 60 -19.41 2.66 7.66
N PRO A 61 -20.57 2.55 8.32
CA PRO A 61 -21.83 2.37 7.61
C PRO A 61 -22.02 3.58 6.70
N ALA A 62 -22.21 3.32 5.40
CA ALA A 62 -22.57 4.32 4.43
C ALA A 62 -23.74 5.14 5.00
N ALA A 63 -23.49 6.41 5.30
CA ALA A 63 -24.54 7.35 5.65
C ALA A 63 -25.42 7.54 4.40
N ILE A 64 -26.43 6.68 4.27
CA ILE A 64 -27.52 6.87 3.32
C ILE A 64 -28.39 7.97 3.93
N THR A 65 -28.13 9.21 3.56
CA THR A 65 -29.05 10.33 3.82
C THR A 65 -30.09 10.35 2.70
N TYR A 66 -31.35 10.08 3.07
CA TYR A 66 -32.55 10.28 2.26
C TYR A 66 -32.94 11.76 2.22
#